data_AF-A0A7V6LSN2-F1
#
_entry.id   AF-A0A7V6LSN2-F1
#
_cell.length_a   1.000
_cell.length_b   1.000
_cell.length_c   1.000
_cell.angle_alpha   90.00
_cell.angle_beta   90.00
_cell.angle_gamma   90.00
#
_symmetry.space_group_name_H-M   'P 1'
#
loop_
_entity.id
_entity.type
_entity.pdbx_description
1 polymer ?
#
loop_
_entity_poly.entity_id
_entity_poly.type
_entity_poly.pdbx_seq_one_letter_code
_entity_poly.pdbx_strand_id
1 'polypeptide(L)' 'EFKLGARGLRSICETIMLDAMFEMKSNEGGTLEITVDYADNKLERIDLKVLKAV' A
#
# COMPACT_ATOMS: atom_id res chain seq x y z
N GLU A 1 -17.56 -2.75 8.39
CA GLU A 1 -16.64 -3.82 7.93
C GLU A 1 -16.44 -3.67 6.43
N PHE A 2 -15.23 -3.31 6.00
CA PHE A 2 -14.95 -3.22 4.57
C PHE A 2 -14.95 -4.63 4.00
N LYS A 3 -15.84 -4.93 3.06
CA LYS A 3 -15.89 -6.22 2.34
C LYS A 3 -14.72 -6.33 1.35
N LEU A 4 -13.48 -6.11 1.82
CA LEU A 4 -12.29 -6.44 1.06
C LEU A 4 -12.18 -7.97 1.05
N GLY A 5 -12.45 -8.60 -0.08
CA GLY A 5 -11.95 -9.96 -0.31
C GLY A 5 -10.42 -9.98 -0.31
N ALA A 6 -9.82 -11.18 -0.38
CA ALA A 6 -8.36 -11.35 -0.45
C ALA A 6 -7.67 -10.49 -1.53
N ARG A 7 -8.39 -10.17 -2.61
CA ARG A 7 -7.93 -9.28 -3.68
C ARG A 7 -7.77 -7.82 -3.22
N GLY A 8 -8.69 -7.32 -2.41
CA GLY A 8 -8.59 -5.95 -1.90
C GLY A 8 -7.40 -5.75 -0.97
N LEU A 9 -7.06 -6.79 -0.19
CA LEU A 9 -5.93 -6.77 0.73
C LEU A 9 -4.61 -6.64 -0.02
N ARG A 10 -4.48 -7.34 -1.16
CA ARG A 10 -3.33 -7.18 -2.06
C ARG A 10 -3.27 -5.76 -2.64
N SER A 11 -4.40 -5.18 -3.07
CA SER A 11 -4.41 -3.80 -3.60
C SER A 11 -3.93 -2.79 -2.56
N ILE A 12 -4.34 -2.91 -1.31
CA ILE A 12 -3.85 -2.04 -0.22
C ILE A 12 -2.33 -2.14 -0.11
N CYS A 13 -1.82 -3.37 -0.02
CA CYS A 13 -0.39 -3.63 0.08
C CYS A 13 0.39 -3.08 -1.12
N GLU A 14 -0.10 -3.30 -2.34
CA GLU A 14 0.50 -2.74 -3.55
C GLU A 14 0.54 -1.22 -3.49
N THR A 15 -0.55 -0.54 -3.11
CA THR A 15 -0.57 0.94 -3.05
C THR A 15 0.40 1.49 -2.02
N ILE A 16 0.52 0.88 -0.84
CA ILE A 16 1.46 1.33 0.20
C ILE A 16 2.91 1.15 -0.25
N MET A 17 3.22 0.02 -0.89
CA MET A 17 4.58 -0.35 -1.26
C MET A 17 5.05 0.22 -2.60
N LEU A 18 4.15 0.55 -3.54
CA LEU A 18 4.49 0.94 -4.91
C LEU A 18 5.48 2.10 -4.97
N ASP A 19 5.16 3.17 -4.24
CA ASP A 19 6.00 4.38 -4.22
C ASP A 19 7.37 4.08 -3.61
N ALA A 20 7.41 3.35 -2.50
CA ALA A 20 8.67 3.02 -1.82
C ALA A 20 9.54 2.06 -2.65
N MET A 21 8.92 1.12 -3.38
CA MET A 21 9.63 0.25 -4.31
C MET A 21 10.15 1.01 -5.53
N PHE A 22 9.43 2.04 -6.00
CA PHE A 22 9.89 2.89 -7.10
C PHE A 22 11.06 3.79 -6.69
N GLU A 23 11.00 4.36 -5.48
CA GLU A 23 12.06 5.23 -4.95
C GLU A 23 13.30 4.45 -4.50
N MET A 24 13.16 3.16 -4.18
CA MET A 24 14.28 2.29 -3.86
C MET A 24 15.19 2.07 -5.08
N LYS A 25 16.45 2.48 -4.95
CA LYS A 25 17.49 2.17 -5.94
C LYS A 25 17.87 0.71 -5.86
N SER A 26 17.77 0.01 -7.00
CA SER A 26 17.92 -1.46 -7.09
C SER A 26 19.31 -2.01 -6.76
N ASN A 27 20.31 -1.15 -6.53
CA ASN A 27 21.72 -1.56 -6.41
C ASN A 27 22.32 -1.39 -5.01
N GLU A 28 21.53 -0.89 -4.06
CA GLU A 28 21.94 -0.76 -2.66
C GLU A 28 20.97 -1.62 -1.84
N GLY A 29 21.39 -2.83 -1.49
CA GLY A 29 20.61 -3.71 -0.63
C GLY A 29 20.17 -2.94 0.63
N GLY A 30 18.86 -2.83 0.83
CA GLY A 30 18.27 -2.00 1.89
C GLY A 30 17.03 -2.66 2.46
N THR A 31 16.72 -2.33 3.72
CA THR A 31 15.46 -2.71 4.36
C THR A 31 14.52 -1.53 4.32
N LEU A 32 13.31 -1.75 3.82
CA LEU A 32 12.22 -0.79 3.89
C LEU A 32 11.33 -1.16 5.08
N GLU A 33 11.26 -0.27 6.07
CA GLU A 33 10.34 -0.40 7.19
C GLU A 33 9.08 0.44 6.93
N ILE A 34 7.92 -0.22 6.91
CA ILE A 34 6.63 0.44 6.75
C ILE A 34 6.06 0.75 8.13
N THR A 35 6.01 2.04 8.48
CA THR A 35 5.41 2.49 9.75
C THR A 35 3.91 2.70 9.60
N VAL A 36 3.18 2.75 10.73
CA VAL A 36 1.74 3.02 10.74
C VAL A 36 1.44 4.40 10.14
N ASP A 37 2.22 5.41 10.51
CA ASP A 37 2.09 6.78 9.98
C ASP A 37 2.27 6.83 8.46
N TYR A 38 3.30 6.16 7.93
CA TYR A 38 3.53 6.06 6.50
C TYR A 38 2.35 5.37 5.79
N ALA A 39 1.87 4.25 6.35
CA ALA A 39 0.72 3.54 5.79
C ALA A 39 -0.54 4.41 5.80
N ASP A 40 -0.81 5.14 6.88
CA ASP A 40 -1.98 6.02 7.02
C ASP A 40 -1.93 7.15 5.98
N ASN A 41 -0.79 7.82 5.83
CA ASN A 41 -0.61 8.89 4.85
C ASN A 41 -0.81 8.41 3.40
N LYS A 42 -0.38 7.17 3.10
CA LYS A 42 -0.61 6.56 1.78
C LYS A 42 -2.06 6.14 1.59
N LEU A 43 -2.72 5.64 2.63
CA LEU A 43 -4.12 5.22 2.61
C LEU A 43 -5.10 6.39 2.52
N GLU A 44 -4.81 7.53 3.14
CA GLU A 44 -5.61 8.76 3.04
C GLU A 44 -5.76 9.26 1.59
N ARG A 45 -4.76 8.96 0.75
CA ARG A 45 -4.77 9.31 -0.67
C ARG A 45 -5.56 8.33 -1.54
N ILE A 46 -6.01 7.19 -0.98
CA ILE A 46 -6.76 6.19 -1.71
C ILE A 46 -8.23 6.47 -1.57
N ASP A 47 -8.92 6.61 -2.70
CA ASP A 47 -10.37 6.57 -2.73
C ASP A 47 -10.81 5.17 -2.28
N LEU A 48 -11.23 5.03 -1.01
CA LEU A 48 -11.68 3.76 -0.39
C LEU A 48 -12.82 3.08 -1.19
N LYS A 49 -13.43 3.79 -2.14
CA LYS A 49 -14.37 3.25 -3.12
C LYS A 49 -13.76 2.21 -4.05
N VAL A 50 -12.46 2.29 -4.35
CA VAL A 50 -11.72 1.32 -5.17
C VAL A 50 -11.58 -0.03 -4.45
N LEU A 51 -11.66 -0.02 -3.11
CA LEU A 51 -11.53 -1.21 -2.27
C LEU A 51 -12.85 -1.97 -2.05
N LYS A 52 -13.97 -1.49 -2.60
CA LYS A 52 -15.21 -2.28 -2.60
C LYS A 52 -15.04 -3.45 -3.55
N ALA A 53 -15.05 -4.67 -3.01
CA ALA A 53 -15.30 -5.86 -3.80
C ALA A 53 -16.67 -5.73 -4.48
N VAL A 54 -16.68 -5.86 -5.80
CA VAL A 54 -17.91 -6.11 -6.58
C VAL A 54 -18.34 -7.56 -6.36
#